data_AF-A0A5C8NL16-F1
#
_entry.id   AF-A0A5C8NL16-F1
#
_cell.length_a   1.000
_cell.length_b   1.000
_cell.length_c   1.000
_cell.angle_alpha   90.00
_cell.angle_beta   90.00
_cell.angle_gamma   90.00
#
_symmetry.space_group_name_H-M   'P 1'
#
loop_
_entity.id
_entity.type
_entity.pdbx_description
1 polymer ?
#
loop_
_entity_poly.entity_id
_entity_poly.type
_entity_poly.pdbx_seq_one_letter_code
_entity_poly.pdbx_strand_id
1 'polypeptide(L)'
;MKKKWVFLVIGLLLVVGIGGEVYMDKKEERKETEKIEAERMSVVALKNKYADIKSVEFEKSGYDEMTGAYAMFVIMTNQKNESVKFSFTFWKEREEIGSAGVKDREVQVKGVTTNEVRVIYSNRDEGEV
;
A
#
# COMPACT_ATOMS: atom_id res chain seq x y z
N MET A 1 51.90 -9.48 -22.71
CA MET A 1 50.62 -10.21 -22.55
C MET A 1 49.83 -9.87 -21.27
N LYS A 2 50.33 -9.05 -20.34
CA LYS A 2 49.66 -8.77 -19.03
C LYS A 2 48.68 -7.58 -19.02
N LYS A 3 48.78 -6.63 -19.96
CA LYS A 3 47.92 -5.43 -20.01
C LYS A 3 46.49 -5.67 -20.51
N LYS A 4 46.28 -6.61 -21.45
CA LYS A 4 44.95 -6.88 -22.05
C LYS A 4 43.96 -7.53 -21.07
N TRP A 5 44.43 -8.31 -20.10
CA TRP A 5 43.59 -8.94 -19.07
C TRP A 5 43.09 -7.93 -18.03
N VAL A 6 43.88 -6.90 -17.70
CA VAL A 6 43.48 -5.85 -16.76
C VAL A 6 42.28 -5.05 -17.28
N PHE A 7 42.25 -4.74 -18.59
CA PHE A 7 41.10 -4.06 -19.20
C PHE A 7 39.83 -4.94 -19.23
N LEU A 8 39.96 -6.25 -19.38
CA LEU A 8 38.83 -7.19 -19.29
C LEU A 8 38.25 -7.26 -17.88
N VAL A 9 39.10 -7.29 -16.84
CA VAL A 9 38.65 -7.31 -15.44
C VAL A 9 37.99 -5.99 -15.04
N ILE A 10 38.54 -4.85 -15.47
CA ILE A 10 37.94 -3.52 -15.21
C ILE A 10 36.61 -3.37 -15.96
N GLY A 11 36.52 -3.83 -17.22
CA GLY A 11 35.28 -3.80 -17.99
C GLY A 11 34.17 -4.65 -17.36
N LEU A 12 34.51 -5.81 -16.79
CA LEU A 12 33.54 -6.68 -16.11
C LEU A 12 33.03 -6.08 -14.79
N LEU A 13 33.90 -5.43 -14.02
CA LEU A 13 33.52 -4.75 -12.76
C LEU A 13 32.57 -3.56 -12.99
N LEU A 14 32.71 -2.83 -14.12
CA LEU A 14 31.82 -1.72 -14.46
C LEU A 14 30.38 -2.18 -14.79
N VAL A 15 30.22 -3.35 -15.41
CA VAL A 15 28.89 -3.92 -15.73
C VAL A 15 28.20 -4.45 -14.47
N VAL A 16 28.95 -5.06 -13.55
CA VAL A 16 28.41 -5.60 -12.28
C VAL A 16 28.04 -4.48 -11.30
N GLY A 17 28.83 -3.39 -11.24
CA GLY A 17 28.56 -2.25 -10.36
C GLY A 17 27.28 -1.50 -10.71
N ILE A 18 27.05 -1.19 -11.99
CA ILE A 18 25.86 -0.45 -12.45
C ILE A 18 24.62 -1.36 -12.49
N GLY A 19 24.79 -2.66 -12.78
CA GLY A 19 23.67 -3.61 -12.84
C GLY A 19 23.01 -3.89 -11.48
N GLY A 20 23.78 -3.84 -10.39
CA GLY A 20 23.28 -4.12 -9.05
C GLY A 20 22.35 -3.03 -8.50
N GLU A 21 22.73 -1.76 -8.65
CA GLU A 21 21.97 -0.59 -8.16
C GLU A 21 20.62 -0.47 -8.89
N VAL A 22 20.64 -0.50 -10.23
CA VAL A 22 19.42 -0.44 -11.07
C VAL A 22 18.45 -1.60 -10.80
N TYR A 23 18.97 -2.78 -10.44
CA TYR A 23 18.11 -3.92 -10.10
C TYR A 23 17.40 -3.75 -8.76
N MET A 24 18.09 -3.18 -7.77
CA MET A 24 17.51 -2.90 -6.45
C MET A 24 16.44 -1.82 -6.54
N ASP A 25 16.70 -0.73 -7.27
CA ASP A 25 15.74 0.36 -7.47
C ASP A 25 14.43 -0.15 -8.09
N LYS A 26 14.52 -0.95 -9.16
CA LYS A 26 13.33 -1.55 -9.80
C LYS A 26 12.53 -2.45 -8.87
N LYS A 27 13.20 -3.12 -7.92
CA LYS A 27 12.54 -3.98 -6.94
C LYS A 27 11.81 -3.13 -5.90
N GLU A 28 12.40 -2.04 -5.45
CA GLU A 28 11.80 -1.11 -4.51
C GLU A 28 10.61 -0.37 -5.14
N GLU A 29 10.74 0.12 -6.36
CA GLU A 29 9.65 0.73 -7.13
C GLU A 29 8.44 -0.21 -7.29
N ARG A 30 8.70 -1.50 -7.58
CA ARG A 30 7.63 -2.50 -7.67
C ARG A 30 6.94 -2.73 -6.34
N LYS A 31 7.70 -2.87 -5.25
CA LYS A 31 7.13 -3.04 -3.90
C LYS A 31 6.27 -1.84 -3.52
N GLU A 32 6.72 -0.64 -3.83
CA GLU A 32 5.95 0.58 -3.58
C GLU A 32 4.66 0.60 -4.39
N THR A 33 4.75 0.30 -5.69
CA THR A 33 3.57 0.22 -6.58
C THR A 33 2.56 -0.81 -6.08
N GLU A 34 3.01 -2.01 -5.72
CA GLU A 34 2.15 -3.08 -5.20
C GLU A 34 1.50 -2.70 -3.87
N LYS A 35 2.22 -1.97 -3.01
CA LYS A 35 1.71 -1.45 -1.73
C LYS A 35 0.61 -0.41 -1.97
N ILE A 36 0.83 0.56 -2.85
CA ILE A 36 -0.18 1.59 -3.17
C ILE A 36 -1.42 0.96 -3.82
N GLU A 37 -1.24 -0.03 -4.69
CA GLU A 37 -2.36 -0.78 -5.26
C GLU A 37 -3.15 -1.52 -4.17
N ALA A 38 -2.47 -2.14 -3.20
CA ALA A 38 -3.13 -2.80 -2.07
C ALA A 38 -3.90 -1.81 -1.19
N GLU A 39 -3.34 -0.62 -0.93
CA GLU A 39 -4.05 0.47 -0.24
C GLU A 39 -5.33 0.84 -0.98
N ARG A 40 -5.25 1.10 -2.29
CA ARG A 40 -6.40 1.43 -3.14
C ARG A 40 -7.48 0.34 -3.10
N MET A 41 -7.11 -0.91 -3.33
CA MET A 41 -8.06 -2.04 -3.31
C MET A 41 -8.68 -2.23 -1.92
N SER A 42 -7.92 -1.99 -0.85
CA SER A 42 -8.44 -2.07 0.50
C SER A 42 -9.51 -1.01 0.79
N VAL A 43 -9.44 0.18 0.17
CA VAL A 43 -10.50 1.18 0.25
C VAL A 43 -11.77 0.70 -0.44
N VAL A 44 -11.67 0.01 -1.59
CA VAL A 44 -12.84 -0.63 -2.22
C VAL A 44 -13.51 -1.61 -1.25
N ALA A 45 -12.71 -2.44 -0.59
CA ALA A 45 -13.23 -3.38 0.41
C ALA A 45 -13.84 -2.66 1.63
N LEU A 46 -13.29 -1.51 2.04
CA LEU A 46 -13.89 -0.67 3.10
C LEU A 46 -15.24 -0.10 2.64
N LYS A 47 -15.36 0.39 1.41
CA LYS A 47 -16.63 0.87 0.83
C LYS A 47 -17.71 -0.20 0.84
N ASN A 48 -17.34 -1.46 0.66
CA ASN A 48 -18.29 -2.58 0.73
C ASN A 48 -18.67 -3.00 2.16
N LYS A 49 -17.96 -2.49 3.19
CA LYS A 49 -18.13 -2.87 4.60
C LYS A 49 -18.75 -1.76 5.45
N TYR A 50 -18.38 -0.52 5.20
CA TYR A 50 -18.84 0.65 5.93
C TYR A 50 -19.57 1.64 5.02
N ALA A 51 -20.65 2.22 5.55
CA ALA A 51 -21.43 3.26 4.90
C ALA A 51 -20.82 4.64 5.12
N ASP A 52 -21.25 5.58 4.27
CA ASP A 52 -21.00 7.02 4.42
C ASP A 52 -19.51 7.40 4.57
N ILE A 53 -18.60 6.65 3.95
CA ILE A 53 -17.19 7.02 3.92
C ILE A 53 -17.03 8.27 3.05
N LYS A 54 -16.33 9.27 3.58
CA LYS A 54 -15.93 10.47 2.86
C LYS A 54 -14.46 10.39 2.42
N SER A 55 -13.57 9.97 3.33
CA SER A 55 -12.15 9.83 3.02
C SER A 55 -11.47 8.74 3.84
N VAL A 56 -10.38 8.20 3.30
CA VAL A 56 -9.46 7.29 3.99
C VAL A 56 -8.04 7.82 3.84
N GLU A 57 -7.34 7.99 4.95
CA GLU A 57 -5.93 8.37 5.00
C GLU A 57 -5.10 7.21 5.56
N PHE A 58 -4.07 6.80 4.82
CA PHE A 58 -3.13 5.78 5.26
C PHE A 58 -1.98 6.42 6.01
N GLU A 59 -1.87 6.11 7.30
CA GLU A 59 -0.69 6.50 8.08
C GLU A 59 0.52 5.64 7.71
N LYS A 60 0.27 4.36 7.47
CA LYS A 60 1.24 3.37 6.97
C LYS A 60 0.54 2.10 6.55
N SER A 61 1.21 1.34 5.70
CA SER A 61 0.86 -0.03 5.36
C SER A 61 2.12 -0.89 5.29
N GLY A 62 1.98 -2.19 5.50
CA GLY A 62 3.11 -3.12 5.43
C GLY A 62 2.66 -4.52 5.03
N TYR A 63 3.41 -5.15 4.12
CA TYR A 63 3.20 -6.52 3.71
C TYR A 63 3.88 -7.49 4.68
N ASP A 64 3.14 -8.50 5.12
CA ASP A 64 3.64 -9.59 5.96
C ASP A 64 3.78 -10.85 5.09
N GLU A 65 5.03 -11.22 4.79
CA GLU A 65 5.37 -12.38 3.94
C GLU A 65 4.91 -13.72 4.54
N MET A 66 4.78 -13.82 5.87
CA MET A 66 4.36 -15.05 6.54
C MET A 66 2.86 -15.29 6.38
N THR A 67 2.06 -14.22 6.37
CA THR A 67 0.58 -14.32 6.26
C THR A 67 0.04 -14.03 4.87
N GLY A 68 0.87 -13.46 3.98
CA GLY A 68 0.47 -13.01 2.65
C GLY A 68 -0.50 -11.83 2.68
N ALA A 69 -0.48 -11.04 3.76
CA ALA A 69 -1.45 -9.99 4.02
C ALA A 69 -0.79 -8.62 4.20
N TYR A 70 -1.56 -7.57 3.94
CA TYR A 70 -1.18 -6.21 4.28
C TYR A 70 -1.79 -5.81 5.62
N ALA A 71 -0.97 -5.29 6.53
CA ALA A 71 -1.43 -4.58 7.71
C ALA A 71 -1.64 -3.11 7.35
N MET A 72 -2.88 -2.64 7.46
CA MET A 72 -3.29 -1.27 7.14
C MET A 72 -3.54 -0.48 8.42
N PHE A 73 -3.04 0.76 8.48
CA PHE A 73 -3.28 1.70 9.57
C PHE A 73 -3.86 2.97 8.97
N VAL A 74 -5.13 3.25 9.29
CA VAL A 74 -5.89 4.28 8.61
C VAL A 74 -6.62 5.22 9.55
N ILE A 75 -6.88 6.42 9.05
CA ILE A 75 -7.89 7.34 9.57
C ILE A 75 -9.01 7.38 8.54
N MET A 76 -10.21 6.96 8.94
CA MET A 76 -11.40 7.02 8.10
C MET A 76 -12.31 8.13 8.57
N THR A 77 -12.76 8.97 7.66
CA THR A 77 -13.68 10.08 7.93
C THR A 77 -15.00 9.83 7.23
N ASN A 78 -16.12 9.98 7.95
CA ASN A 78 -17.45 9.81 7.39
C ASN A 78 -18.00 11.13 6.77
N GLN A 79 -19.19 11.07 6.18
CA GLN A 79 -19.86 12.25 5.60
C GLN A 79 -20.21 13.35 6.62
N LYS A 80 -20.26 13.01 7.92
CA LYS A 80 -20.46 13.98 9.01
C LYS A 80 -19.17 14.67 9.46
N ASN A 81 -18.03 14.35 8.84
CA ASN A 81 -16.68 14.80 9.23
C ASN A 81 -16.21 14.26 10.58
N GLU A 82 -16.74 13.11 10.99
CA GLU A 82 -16.26 12.38 12.16
C GLU A 82 -15.21 11.38 11.70
N SER A 83 -14.09 11.32 12.41
CA SER A 83 -12.94 10.49 12.03
C SER A 83 -12.63 9.44 13.09
N VAL A 84 -12.24 8.25 12.62
CA VAL A 84 -11.81 7.15 13.47
C VAL A 84 -10.51 6.57 12.95
N LYS A 85 -9.57 6.37 13.87
CA LYS A 85 -8.30 5.69 13.61
C LYS A 85 -8.41 4.21 13.97
N PHE A 86 -8.08 3.34 13.03
CA PHE A 86 -8.07 1.89 13.27
C PHE A 86 -7.08 1.18 12.34
N SER A 87 -6.84 -0.09 12.64
CA SER A 87 -6.06 -0.96 11.79
C SER A 87 -6.88 -2.16 11.34
N PHE A 88 -6.49 -2.70 10.19
CA PHE A 88 -7.07 -3.92 9.67
C PHE A 88 -6.10 -4.70 8.79
N THR A 89 -6.39 -5.99 8.62
CA THR A 89 -5.67 -6.86 7.69
C THR A 89 -6.38 -6.88 6.34
N PHE A 90 -5.63 -6.85 5.24
CA PHE A 90 -6.15 -6.95 3.88
C PHE A 90 -5.40 -8.01 3.07
N TRP A 91 -6.13 -8.96 2.50
CA TRP A 91 -5.57 -9.93 1.54
C TRP A 91 -5.87 -9.47 0.11
N LYS A 92 -4.85 -8.96 -0.58
CA LYS A 92 -4.98 -8.41 -1.95
C LYS A 92 -5.58 -9.41 -2.93
N GLU A 93 -5.10 -10.65 -2.95
CA GLU A 93 -5.56 -11.69 -3.88
C GLU A 93 -7.01 -12.13 -3.66
N ARG A 94 -7.56 -11.88 -2.47
CA ARG A 94 -8.93 -12.26 -2.09
C ARG A 94 -9.88 -11.06 -2.01
N GLU A 95 -9.32 -9.86 -2.14
CA GLU A 95 -10.01 -8.58 -1.93
C GLU A 95 -10.74 -8.51 -0.57
N GLU A 96 -10.18 -9.17 0.44
CA GLU A 96 -10.86 -9.43 1.72
C GLU A 96 -10.24 -8.64 2.86
N ILE A 97 -11.11 -7.99 3.66
CA ILE A 97 -10.74 -7.40 4.95
C ILE A 97 -10.88 -8.45 6.04
N GLY A 98 -9.77 -8.75 6.70
CA GLY A 98 -9.71 -9.58 7.89
C GLY A 98 -10.14 -8.86 9.17
N SER A 99 -9.28 -8.99 10.19
CA SER A 99 -9.50 -8.39 11.50
C SER A 99 -9.51 -6.87 11.40
N ALA A 100 -10.70 -6.28 11.26
CA ALA A 100 -10.92 -4.84 11.37
C ALA A 100 -11.56 -4.57 12.74
N GLY A 101 -10.77 -3.99 13.65
CA GLY A 101 -11.28 -3.61 14.96
C GLY A 101 -12.36 -2.54 14.83
N VAL A 102 -13.53 -2.78 15.42
CA VAL A 102 -14.53 -1.72 15.60
C VAL A 102 -14.10 -0.87 16.79
N LYS A 103 -13.66 0.35 16.51
CA LYS A 103 -13.24 1.37 17.47
C LYS A 103 -14.35 2.36 17.76
N ASP A 104 -15.14 2.69 16.75
CA ASP A 104 -16.25 3.64 16.86
C ASP A 104 -17.43 3.18 15.98
N ARG A 105 -18.60 2.96 16.59
CA ARG A 105 -19.80 2.48 15.87
C ARG A 105 -20.59 3.59 15.18
N GLU A 106 -20.35 4.85 15.55
CA GLU A 106 -20.99 6.01 14.91
C GLU A 106 -20.26 6.37 13.61
N VAL A 107 -18.94 6.12 13.55
CA VAL A 107 -18.14 6.31 12.33
C VAL A 107 -18.05 5.02 11.49
N GLN A 108 -17.87 3.85 12.11
CA GLN A 108 -17.78 2.55 11.39
C GLN A 108 -19.16 1.89 11.25
N VAL A 109 -20.12 2.63 10.71
CA VAL A 109 -21.47 2.13 10.46
C VAL A 109 -21.41 1.07 9.36
N LYS A 110 -21.94 -0.13 9.62
CA LYS A 110 -22.00 -1.19 8.60
C LYS A 110 -22.91 -0.78 7.46
N GLY A 111 -22.46 -1.00 6.23
CA GLY A 111 -23.23 -0.75 5.02
C GLY A 111 -22.31 -0.59 3.82
N VAL A 112 -22.83 0.00 2.75
CA VAL A 112 -22.08 0.22 1.51
C VAL A 112 -21.98 1.72 1.24
N THR A 113 -20.77 2.19 0.96
CA THR A 113 -20.51 3.54 0.47
C THR A 113 -20.56 3.56 -1.06
N THR A 114 -21.46 4.34 -1.64
CA THR A 114 -21.65 4.44 -3.10
C THR A 114 -21.02 5.68 -3.73
N ASN A 115 -20.72 6.72 -2.94
CA ASN A 115 -20.01 7.91 -3.41
C ASN A 115 -18.52 7.63 -3.65
N GLU A 116 -17.86 8.53 -4.37
CA GLU A 116 -16.40 8.59 -4.46
C GLU A 116 -15.81 8.87 -3.07
N VAL A 117 -14.75 8.14 -2.74
CA VAL A 117 -14.01 8.27 -1.49
C VAL A 117 -12.64 8.84 -1.82
N ARG A 118 -12.29 9.97 -1.19
CA ARG A 118 -10.93 10.52 -1.29
C ARG A 118 -9.96 9.65 -0.51
N VAL A 119 -8.82 9.32 -1.12
CA VAL A 119 -7.78 8.50 -0.54
C VAL A 119 -6.49 9.31 -0.44
N ILE A 120 -5.87 9.33 0.75
CA ILE A 120 -4.47 9.78 0.92
C ILE A 120 -3.64 8.53 1.19
N TYR A 121 -2.76 8.20 0.26
CA TYR A 121 -1.91 7.01 0.34
C TYR A 121 -0.72 7.22 1.28
N SER A 122 -0.05 6.14 1.70
CA SER A 122 1.09 6.24 2.63
C SER A 122 2.32 6.94 2.03
N ASN A 123 2.41 7.02 0.70
CA ASN A 123 3.41 7.82 -0.01
C ASN A 123 3.05 9.31 -0.11
N ARG A 124 1.91 9.73 0.47
CA ARG A 124 1.33 11.09 0.45
C ARG A 124 0.66 11.49 -0.85
N ASP A 125 0.59 10.61 -1.84
CA ASP A 125 -0.21 10.87 -3.03
C ASP A 125 -1.70 10.83 -2.69
N GLU A 126 -2.49 11.51 -3.52
CA GLU A 126 -3.95 11.55 -3.41
C GLU A 126 -4.59 10.79 -4.57
N GLY A 127 -5.74 10.17 -4.30
CA GLY A 127 -6.55 9.53 -5.32
C GLY A 127 -8.01 9.40 -4.88
N GLU A 128 -8.81 8.76 -5.73
CA GLU A 128 -10.24 8.56 -5.52
C GLU A 128 -10.64 7.13 -5.90
N VAL A 129 -11.62 6.59 -5.18
CA VAL A 129 -12.12 5.21 -5.31
C VAL A 129 -13.64 5.16 -5.18
#